data_AF-A0A847VLQ7-F1
#
_entry.id   AF-A0A847VLQ7-F1
#
_cell.length_a   1.000
_cell.length_b   1.000
_cell.length_c   1.000
_cell.angle_alpha   90.00
_cell.angle_beta   90.00
_cell.angle_gamma   90.00
#
_symmetry.space_group_name_H-M   'P 1'
#
loop_
_entity.id
_entity.type
_entity.pdbx_description
1 polymer ?
#
loop_
_entity_poly.entity_id
_entity_poly.type
_entity_poly.pdbx_seq_one_letter_code
_entity_poly.pdbx_strand_id
1 'polypeptide(L)'
;MRQAVRQAAVRRAARLAAHRMALPAALLFALASASACAQSAIEPRNTRHALVIGIGHYSDPRIPVLRGVERDMASVRQLTRAMAIPDANVSVLRDGQASAERIRAAIRALDAKVRDGDRVFVYYSGHGTRWYDPSIKDDGCTEGLLAADGQALTNVELARALAPMARRAD
;
A
#
# COMPACT_ATOMS: atom_id res chain seq x y z
N MET A 1 -5.29 92.27 -33.01
CA MET A 1 -4.24 91.56 -32.26
C MET A 1 -4.60 90.08 -32.26
N ARG A 2 -3.81 89.27 -33.01
CA ARG A 2 -3.54 87.82 -32.90
C ARG A 2 -4.74 86.87 -32.65
N GLN A 3 -5.15 86.12 -33.69
CA GLN A 3 -4.82 84.70 -33.93
C GLN A 3 -5.79 83.75 -33.19
N ALA A 4 -6.26 82.62 -33.72
CA ALA A 4 -6.21 82.01 -35.03
C ALA A 4 -7.06 80.71 -34.95
N VAL A 5 -7.48 80.18 -36.12
CA VAL A 5 -7.45 78.73 -36.45
C VAL A 5 -8.51 77.83 -35.75
N ARG A 6 -9.25 76.94 -36.41
CA ARG A 6 -9.41 76.53 -37.82
C ARG A 6 -10.67 75.66 -37.89
N GLN A 7 -11.44 75.90 -38.95
CA GLN A 7 -12.03 74.92 -39.88
C GLN A 7 -12.79 73.72 -39.31
N ALA A 8 -14.11 73.65 -39.52
CA ALA A 8 -14.77 73.16 -40.74
C ALA A 8 -14.72 71.62 -40.82
N ALA A 9 -15.73 70.89 -41.25
CA ALA A 9 -16.89 71.23 -42.03
C ALA A 9 -17.75 69.96 -42.09
N VAL A 10 -19.05 70.15 -42.37
CA VAL A 10 -19.80 69.37 -43.38
C VAL A 10 -20.16 67.92 -42.99
N ARG A 11 -21.37 67.41 -43.25
CA ARG A 11 -22.69 67.87 -43.71
C ARG A 11 -23.57 66.62 -43.59
N ARG A 12 -24.89 66.82 -43.41
CA ARG A 12 -26.04 66.14 -44.08
C ARG A 12 -26.02 64.60 -44.21
N ALA A 13 -27.12 63.89 -44.12
CA ALA A 13 -28.54 64.16 -44.00
C ALA A 13 -29.24 62.79 -44.03
N ALA A 14 -30.53 62.80 -43.67
CA ALA A 14 -31.57 61.94 -44.27
C ALA A 14 -31.45 60.43 -44.00
N ARG A 15 -32.51 59.64 -43.91
CA ARG A 15 -33.97 59.80 -44.04
C ARG A 15 -34.56 58.52 -43.40
N LEU A 16 -35.77 58.63 -42.87
CA LEU A 16 -36.60 57.49 -42.45
C LEU A 16 -36.91 56.57 -43.64
N ALA A 17 -37.00 55.25 -43.40
CA ALA A 17 -38.14 54.41 -43.80
C ALA A 17 -37.94 52.96 -43.33
N ALA A 18 -38.95 52.43 -42.64
CA ALA A 18 -39.10 51.04 -42.25
C ALA A 18 -39.44 50.16 -43.46
N HIS A 19 -38.87 48.95 -43.54
CA HIS A 19 -39.38 47.87 -44.40
C HIS A 19 -39.36 46.54 -43.64
N ARG A 20 -40.50 45.84 -43.71
CA ARG A 20 -40.81 44.54 -43.11
C ARG A 20 -40.00 43.42 -43.76
N MET A 21 -39.50 42.44 -42.99
CA MET A 21 -39.14 41.13 -43.54
C MET A 21 -39.06 40.02 -42.47
N ALA A 22 -39.99 39.06 -42.62
CA ALA A 22 -40.03 37.64 -42.24
C ALA A 22 -39.00 37.02 -41.25
N LEU A 23 -39.54 36.34 -40.22
CA LEU A 23 -39.00 35.09 -39.61
C LEU A 23 -39.05 33.93 -40.65
N PRO A 24 -38.35 32.78 -40.53
CA PRO A 24 -37.77 32.15 -39.32
C PRO A 24 -36.42 31.40 -39.52
N ALA A 25 -35.71 31.07 -38.44
CA ALA A 25 -34.89 29.85 -38.40
C ALA A 25 -34.65 29.46 -36.93
N ALA A 26 -35.31 28.38 -36.53
CA ALA A 26 -35.16 27.75 -35.23
C ALA A 26 -33.70 27.33 -35.00
N LEU A 27 -33.03 27.99 -34.07
CA LEU A 27 -31.77 27.50 -33.53
C LEU A 27 -32.13 26.55 -32.37
N LEU A 28 -32.35 25.28 -32.72
CA LEU A 28 -32.39 24.17 -31.77
C LEU A 28 -31.04 24.08 -31.08
N PHE A 29 -30.89 24.73 -29.92
CA PHE A 29 -29.82 24.44 -28.97
C PHE A 29 -30.07 23.04 -28.39
N ALA A 30 -29.61 22.01 -29.09
CA ALA A 30 -29.43 20.70 -28.50
C ALA A 30 -28.34 20.82 -27.44
N LEU A 31 -28.73 21.02 -26.18
CA LEU A 31 -27.86 20.76 -25.05
C LEU A 31 -27.56 19.25 -25.05
N ALA A 32 -26.47 18.89 -25.71
CA ALA A 32 -25.85 17.59 -25.56
C ALA A 32 -25.54 17.40 -24.07
N SER A 33 -26.39 16.64 -23.39
CA SER A 33 -26.14 16.18 -22.03
C SER A 33 -24.98 15.20 -22.13
N ALA A 34 -23.76 15.72 -22.02
CA ALA A 34 -22.59 14.91 -21.79
C ALA A 34 -22.73 14.30 -20.39
N SER A 35 -23.41 13.16 -20.31
CA SER A 35 -23.26 12.24 -19.18
C SER A 35 -21.79 11.83 -19.15
N ALA A 36 -21.01 12.58 -18.39
CA ALA A 36 -19.70 12.13 -17.93
C ALA A 36 -19.97 10.91 -17.05
N CYS A 37 -19.92 9.72 -17.66
CA CYS A 37 -19.68 8.50 -16.92
C CYS A 37 -18.37 8.74 -16.16
N ALA A 38 -18.46 9.04 -14.87
CA ALA A 38 -17.33 8.97 -13.98
C ALA A 38 -16.90 7.51 -13.94
N GLN A 39 -16.00 7.11 -14.84
CA GLN A 39 -15.23 5.90 -14.67
C GLN A 39 -14.41 6.11 -13.40
N SER A 40 -14.88 5.55 -12.29
CA SER A 40 -14.01 5.28 -11.15
C SER A 40 -12.87 4.43 -11.66
N ALA A 41 -11.69 5.03 -11.86
CA ALA A 41 -10.49 4.27 -12.16
C ALA A 41 -10.29 3.32 -10.98
N ILE A 42 -10.51 2.02 -11.21
CA ILE A 42 -10.06 0.99 -10.27
C ILE A 42 -8.54 1.01 -10.40
N GLU A 43 -7.89 1.81 -9.56
CA GLU A 43 -6.44 1.76 -9.43
C GLU A 43 -6.04 0.31 -9.13
N PRO A 44 -5.09 -0.28 -9.88
CA PRO A 44 -4.65 -1.64 -9.63
C PRO A 44 -4.15 -1.73 -8.19
N ARG A 45 -4.92 -2.42 -7.33
CA ARG A 45 -4.50 -2.68 -5.95
C ARG A 45 -3.21 -3.47 -5.99
N ASN A 46 -2.20 -3.05 -5.24
CA ASN A 46 -1.03 -3.89 -5.08
C ASN A 46 -1.37 -5.12 -4.23
N THR A 47 -1.25 -6.30 -4.83
CA THR A 47 -1.66 -7.58 -4.24
C THR A 47 -0.52 -8.31 -3.56
N ARG A 48 0.67 -7.71 -3.40
CA ARG A 48 1.85 -8.40 -2.87
C ARG A 48 2.25 -7.78 -1.54
N HIS A 49 2.41 -8.63 -0.52
CA HIS A 49 2.74 -8.20 0.84
C HIS A 49 3.88 -9.01 1.41
N ALA A 50 4.69 -8.40 2.27
CA ALA A 50 5.72 -9.11 3.00
C ALA A 50 5.81 -8.73 4.48
N LEU A 51 6.12 -9.72 5.31
CA LEU A 51 6.59 -9.54 6.67
C LEU A 51 7.99 -10.17 6.79
N VAL A 52 8.99 -9.34 7.09
CA VAL A 52 10.38 -9.75 7.21
C VAL A 52 10.82 -9.56 8.66
N ILE A 53 11.30 -10.63 9.29
CA ILE A 53 11.75 -10.65 10.68
C ILE A 53 13.21 -11.10 10.70
N GLY A 54 14.09 -10.28 11.24
CA GLY A 54 15.51 -10.61 11.38
C GLY A 54 16.00 -10.36 12.80
N ILE A 55 16.51 -11.39 13.47
CA ILE A 55 16.94 -11.33 14.87
C ILE A 55 18.36 -11.90 14.98
N GLY A 56 19.34 -11.00 15.07
CA GLY A 56 20.75 -11.31 15.27
C GLY A 56 21.18 -11.08 16.72
N HIS A 57 20.53 -10.15 17.40
CA HIS A 57 20.74 -9.80 18.80
C HIS A 57 19.48 -10.08 19.62
N TYR A 58 19.71 -10.71 20.77
CA TYR A 58 18.68 -11.11 21.72
C TYR A 58 18.87 -10.37 23.04
N SER A 59 17.77 -10.15 23.76
CA SER A 59 17.78 -9.45 25.04
C SER A 59 18.45 -10.26 26.14
N ASP A 60 18.32 -11.59 26.08
CA ASP A 60 19.05 -12.51 26.97
C ASP A 60 20.49 -12.71 26.44
N PRO A 61 21.53 -12.29 27.18
CA PRO A 61 22.91 -12.41 26.75
C PRO A 61 23.41 -13.86 26.65
N ARG A 62 22.65 -14.83 27.17
CA ARG A 62 22.96 -16.27 27.05
C ARG A 62 22.62 -16.83 25.68
N ILE A 63 21.77 -16.15 24.90
CA ILE A 63 21.44 -16.54 23.54
C ILE A 63 22.56 -16.05 22.60
N PRO A 64 23.23 -16.94 21.85
CA PRO A 64 24.34 -16.54 20.99
C PRO A 64 23.94 -15.55 19.89
N VAL A 65 24.78 -14.55 19.62
CA VAL A 65 24.57 -13.58 18.54
C VAL A 65 24.73 -14.25 17.17
N LEU A 66 23.79 -13.99 16.26
CA LEU A 66 23.83 -14.47 14.88
C LEU A 66 24.30 -13.37 13.91
N ARG A 67 25.60 -13.32 13.65
CA ARG A 67 26.22 -12.34 12.72
C ARG A 67 25.81 -12.54 11.26
N GLY A 68 25.22 -13.69 10.92
CA GLY A 68 24.72 -13.99 9.57
C GLY A 68 23.45 -13.21 9.21
N VAL A 69 22.63 -12.87 10.20
CA VAL A 69 21.30 -12.27 10.00
C VAL A 69 21.39 -10.95 9.23
N GLU A 70 22.45 -10.16 9.43
CA GLU A 70 22.65 -8.93 8.65
C GLU A 70 22.73 -9.18 7.13
N ARG A 71 23.42 -10.26 6.73
CA ARG A 71 23.53 -10.68 5.32
C ARG A 71 22.19 -11.20 4.82
N ASP A 72 21.50 -11.99 5.63
CA ASP A 72 20.15 -12.49 5.31
C ASP A 72 19.18 -11.34 5.06
N MET A 73 19.24 -10.29 5.88
CA MET A 73 18.42 -9.09 5.71
C MET A 73 18.78 -8.32 4.44
N ALA A 74 20.04 -8.34 4.00
CA ALA A 74 20.42 -7.77 2.71
C ALA A 74 19.85 -8.59 1.54
N SER A 75 19.96 -9.92 1.62
CA SER A 75 19.42 -10.85 0.63
C SER A 75 17.90 -10.74 0.50
N VAL A 76 17.16 -10.69 1.62
CA VAL A 76 15.70 -10.61 1.58
C VAL A 76 15.20 -9.26 1.06
N ARG A 77 15.95 -8.16 1.25
CA ARG A 77 15.66 -6.87 0.59
C ARG A 77 15.80 -6.96 -0.92
N GLN A 78 16.77 -7.71 -1.43
CA GLN A 78 16.90 -7.96 -2.87
C GLN A 78 15.78 -8.86 -3.37
N LEU A 79 15.43 -9.90 -2.61
CA LEU A 79 14.38 -10.86 -2.94
C LEU A 79 13.00 -10.19 -3.01
N THR A 80 12.62 -9.38 -2.03
CA THR A 80 11.34 -8.65 -2.01
C THR A 80 11.19 -7.71 -3.22
N ARG A 81 12.27 -7.03 -3.63
CA ARG A 81 12.30 -6.27 -4.88
C ARG A 81 12.16 -7.14 -6.12
N ALA A 82 12.88 -8.26 -6.18
CA ALA A 82 12.79 -9.21 -7.30
C ALA A 82 11.39 -9.84 -7.41
N MET A 83 10.68 -10.01 -6.29
CA MET A 83 9.29 -10.44 -6.23
C MET A 83 8.29 -9.31 -6.54
N ALA A 84 8.76 -8.10 -6.89
CA ALA A 84 7.94 -6.92 -7.15
C ALA A 84 6.97 -6.57 -6.01
N ILE A 85 7.38 -6.81 -4.76
CA ILE A 85 6.64 -6.37 -3.57
C ILE A 85 6.99 -4.90 -3.34
N PRO A 86 6.03 -3.97 -3.35
CA PRO A 86 6.34 -2.56 -3.07
C PRO A 86 6.85 -2.38 -1.65
N ASP A 87 7.79 -1.47 -1.47
CA ASP A 87 8.35 -1.16 -0.15
C ASP A 87 7.26 -0.79 0.88
N ALA A 88 6.20 -0.11 0.46
CA ALA A 88 5.05 0.24 1.30
C ALA A 88 4.28 -0.98 1.84
N ASN A 89 4.41 -2.14 1.19
CA ASN A 89 3.79 -3.40 1.59
C ASN A 89 4.79 -4.35 2.28
N VAL A 90 6.03 -3.94 2.50
CA VAL A 90 7.03 -4.70 3.25
C VAL A 90 7.08 -4.18 4.69
N SER A 91 6.67 -5.00 5.64
CA SER A 91 6.85 -4.73 7.07
C SER A 91 8.12 -5.42 7.57
N VAL A 92 8.96 -4.72 8.32
CA VAL A 92 10.24 -5.25 8.83
C VAL A 92 10.33 -5.13 10.35
N LEU A 93 10.72 -6.21 11.03
CA LEU A 93 11.09 -6.20 12.44
C LEU A 93 12.55 -6.66 12.59
N ARG A 94 13.37 -5.85 13.27
CA ARG A 94 14.81 -6.14 13.46
C ARG A 94 15.22 -6.16 14.93
N ASP A 95 15.94 -7.21 15.33
CA ASP A 95 16.54 -7.36 16.67
C ASP A 95 15.51 -7.05 17.77
N GLY A 96 15.80 -6.15 18.71
CA GLY A 96 14.91 -5.79 19.83
C GLY A 96 13.51 -5.30 19.42
N GLN A 97 13.29 -4.96 18.14
CA GLN A 97 11.94 -4.67 17.63
C GLN A 97 11.06 -5.92 17.47
N ALA A 98 11.68 -7.10 17.35
CA ALA A 98 11.01 -8.36 17.10
C ALA A 98 10.73 -9.13 18.41
N SER A 99 10.13 -8.46 19.40
CA SER A 99 9.56 -9.17 20.56
C SER A 99 8.41 -10.07 20.13
N ALA A 100 8.10 -11.11 20.91
CA ALA A 100 7.05 -12.05 20.54
C ALA A 100 5.69 -11.36 20.37
N GLU A 101 5.36 -10.39 21.23
CA GLU A 101 4.16 -9.57 21.09
C GLU A 101 4.12 -8.79 19.76
N ARG A 102 5.23 -8.15 19.39
CA ARG A 102 5.30 -7.35 18.16
C ARG A 102 5.26 -8.21 16.90
N ILE A 103 5.85 -9.41 16.93
CA ILE A 103 5.73 -10.38 15.85
C ILE A 103 4.26 -10.80 15.68
N ARG A 104 3.57 -11.16 16.77
CA ARG A 104 2.13 -11.49 16.74
C ARG A 104 1.30 -10.33 16.20
N ALA A 105 1.60 -9.10 16.62
CA ALA A 105 0.92 -7.91 16.13
C ALA A 105 1.16 -7.68 14.63
N ALA A 106 2.39 -7.89 14.16
CA ALA A 106 2.72 -7.78 12.74
C ALA A 106 2.02 -8.83 11.88
N ILE A 107 1.89 -10.07 12.37
CA ILE A 107 1.10 -11.12 11.70
C ILE A 107 -0.37 -10.70 11.59
N ARG A 108 -0.98 -10.21 12.67
CA ARG A 108 -2.37 -9.71 12.64
C ARG A 108 -2.53 -8.52 11.68
N ALA A 109 -1.58 -7.59 11.69
CA ALA A 109 -1.61 -6.43 10.81
C ALA A 109 -1.46 -6.81 9.32
N LEU A 110 -0.68 -7.86 9.04
CA LEU A 110 -0.55 -8.42 7.70
C LEU A 110 -1.85 -9.10 7.27
N ASP A 111 -2.41 -9.97 8.11
CA ASP A 111 -3.69 -10.67 7.85
C ASP A 111 -4.83 -9.69 7.52
N ALA A 112 -4.90 -8.56 8.24
CA ALA A 112 -5.90 -7.51 8.01
C ALA A 112 -5.75 -6.79 6.65
N LYS A 113 -4.57 -6.82 6.03
CA LYS A 113 -4.32 -6.22 4.71
C LYS A 113 -4.58 -7.19 3.55
N VAL A 114 -4.36 -8.49 3.79
CA VAL A 114 -4.40 -9.53 2.76
C VAL A 114 -5.83 -9.86 2.35
N ARG A 115 -6.10 -9.75 1.05
CA ARG A 115 -7.37 -10.09 0.41
C ARG A 115 -7.23 -11.36 -0.43
N ASP A 116 -8.36 -11.90 -0.89
CA ASP A 116 -8.39 -13.08 -1.75
C ASP A 116 -7.57 -12.84 -3.04
N GLY A 117 -6.68 -13.78 -3.36
CA GLY A 117 -5.79 -13.72 -4.52
C GLY A 117 -4.55 -12.83 -4.34
N ASP A 118 -4.34 -12.26 -3.15
CA ASP A 118 -3.09 -11.57 -2.84
C ASP A 118 -1.95 -12.58 -2.60
N ARG A 119 -0.70 -12.16 -2.82
CA ARG A 119 0.51 -12.97 -2.58
C ARG A 119 1.21 -12.48 -1.32
N VAL A 120 1.58 -13.43 -0.46
CA VAL A 120 2.17 -13.13 0.84
C VAL A 120 3.53 -13.80 0.99
N PHE A 121 4.53 -13.03 1.41
CA PHE A 121 5.86 -13.53 1.73
C PHE A 121 6.21 -13.25 3.19
N VAL A 122 6.30 -14.30 4.01
CA VAL A 122 6.76 -14.19 5.40
C VAL A 122 8.17 -14.77 5.49
N TYR A 123 9.11 -13.98 5.99
CA TYR A 123 10.51 -14.37 6.14
C TYR A 123 10.97 -14.20 7.58
N TYR A 124 11.68 -15.20 8.08
CA TYR A 124 12.30 -15.18 9.40
C TYR A 124 13.77 -15.60 9.29
N SER A 125 14.67 -14.82 9.87
CA SER A 125 16.06 -15.21 10.12
C SER A 125 16.39 -14.95 11.60
N GLY A 126 16.78 -16.01 12.31
CA GLY A 126 17.05 -16.01 13.75
C GLY A 126 17.14 -17.42 14.30
N HIS A 127 17.30 -17.55 15.61
CA HIS A 127 17.30 -18.84 16.31
C HIS A 127 15.93 -19.51 16.27
N GLY A 128 15.95 -20.84 16.17
CA GLY A 128 14.85 -21.71 16.56
C GLY A 128 15.17 -22.41 17.87
N THR A 129 14.15 -22.99 18.51
CA THR A 129 14.29 -23.77 19.73
C THR A 129 13.33 -24.96 19.70
N ARG A 130 13.57 -25.93 20.59
CA ARG A 130 12.70 -27.07 20.82
C ARG A 130 12.76 -27.51 22.28
N TRP A 131 11.66 -28.01 22.80
CA TRP A 131 11.58 -28.54 24.16
C TRP A 131 10.53 -29.64 24.24
N TYR A 132 10.60 -30.42 25.31
CA TYR A 132 9.57 -31.40 25.65
C TYR A 132 8.48 -30.73 26.47
N ASP A 133 7.24 -30.87 26.03
CA ASP A 133 6.01 -30.44 26.66
C ASP A 133 5.08 -31.65 26.83
N PRO A 134 4.88 -32.15 28.07
CA PRO A 134 4.07 -33.34 28.34
C PRO A 134 2.58 -33.14 28.05
N SER A 135 2.12 -31.90 27.81
CA SER A 135 0.73 -31.62 27.44
C SER A 135 0.43 -31.85 25.96
N ILE A 136 1.46 -32.05 25.13
CA ILE A 136 1.34 -32.29 23.69
C ILE A 136 1.35 -33.80 23.39
N LYS A 137 0.39 -34.27 22.59
CA LYS A 137 0.31 -35.67 22.13
C LYS A 137 1.41 -35.98 21.12
N ASP A 138 1.71 -37.26 20.89
CA ASP A 138 2.74 -37.74 19.95
C ASP A 138 4.15 -37.22 20.31
N ASP A 139 4.72 -37.86 21.35
CA ASP A 139 6.10 -37.70 21.83
C ASP A 139 6.44 -36.37 22.52
N GLY A 140 5.46 -35.47 22.66
CA GLY A 140 5.54 -34.25 23.48
C GLY A 140 6.60 -33.25 23.04
N CYS A 141 7.21 -33.43 21.87
CA CYS A 141 8.24 -32.50 21.38
C CYS A 141 7.57 -31.35 20.64
N THR A 142 7.87 -30.12 21.06
CA THR A 142 7.45 -28.91 20.36
C THR A 142 8.65 -28.06 19.99
N GLU A 143 8.46 -27.22 18.99
CA GLU A 143 9.48 -26.35 18.44
C GLU A 143 8.91 -24.93 18.26
N GLY A 144 9.79 -23.96 18.18
CA GLY A 144 9.38 -22.58 17.96
C GLY A 144 10.50 -21.70 17.43
N LEU A 145 10.11 -20.56 16.90
CA LEU A 145 11.02 -19.49 16.51
C LEU A 145 11.22 -18.57 17.72
N LEU A 146 12.47 -18.19 17.99
CA LEU A 146 12.81 -17.41 19.18
C LEU A 146 12.72 -15.91 18.88
N ALA A 147 11.82 -15.22 19.55
CA ALA A 147 11.74 -13.77 19.49
C ALA A 147 12.91 -13.10 20.22
N ALA A 148 13.11 -11.81 19.96
CA ALA A 148 14.24 -11.05 20.51
C ALA A 148 14.21 -10.89 22.04
N ASP A 149 13.04 -11.06 22.64
CA ASP A 149 12.82 -11.08 24.10
C ASP A 149 12.96 -12.49 24.70
N GLY A 150 13.41 -13.48 23.93
CA GLY A 150 13.65 -14.85 24.39
C GLY A 150 12.38 -15.71 24.50
N GLN A 151 11.22 -15.18 24.14
CA GLN A 151 9.98 -15.94 24.07
C GLN A 151 9.89 -16.73 22.76
N ALA A 152 9.44 -17.98 22.83
CA ALA A 152 9.21 -18.79 21.64
C ALA A 152 7.81 -18.51 21.05
N LEU A 153 7.75 -18.34 19.73
CA LEU A 153 6.52 -18.51 18.95
C LEU A 153 6.48 -19.95 18.46
N THR A 154 5.57 -20.76 19.00
CA THR A 154 5.55 -22.20 18.69
C THR A 154 5.12 -22.46 17.25
N ASN A 155 5.53 -23.59 16.68
CA ASN A 155 5.06 -24.03 15.38
C ASN A 155 3.53 -24.11 15.29
N VAL A 156 2.86 -24.62 16.35
CA VAL A 156 1.39 -24.67 16.45
C VAL A 156 0.78 -23.28 16.49
N GLU A 157 1.38 -22.36 17.26
CA GLU A 157 0.93 -20.96 17.35
C GLU A 157 1.03 -20.27 15.98
N LEU A 158 2.20 -20.37 15.34
CA LEU A 158 2.45 -19.76 14.03
C LEU A 158 1.54 -20.34 12.95
N ALA A 159 1.37 -21.67 12.92
CA ALA A 159 0.45 -22.32 12.00
C ALA A 159 -0.98 -21.79 12.16
N ARG A 160 -1.47 -21.68 13.41
CA ARG A 160 -2.80 -21.14 13.71
C ARG A 160 -2.92 -19.67 13.31
N ALA A 161 -1.91 -18.86 13.61
CA ALA A 161 -1.91 -17.42 13.33
C ALA A 161 -1.86 -17.11 11.83
N LEU A 162 -1.13 -17.92 11.05
CA LEU A 162 -0.95 -17.72 9.61
C LEU A 162 -2.05 -18.38 8.77
N ALA A 163 -2.72 -19.42 9.28
CA ALA A 163 -3.72 -20.19 8.52
C ALA A 163 -4.86 -19.36 7.90
N PRO A 164 -5.46 -18.35 8.57
CA PRO A 164 -6.50 -17.53 7.96
C PRO A 164 -6.03 -16.81 6.70
N MET A 165 -4.85 -16.21 6.76
CA MET A 165 -4.22 -15.49 5.65
C MET A 165 -3.82 -16.45 4.53
N ALA A 166 -3.25 -17.61 4.88
CA ALA A 166 -2.83 -18.63 3.92
C ALA A 166 -4.01 -19.17 3.09
N ARG A 167 -5.23 -19.22 3.64
CA ARG A 167 -6.43 -19.63 2.89
C ARG A 167 -6.91 -18.60 1.87
N ARG A 168 -6.50 -17.33 1.99
CA ARG A 168 -6.88 -16.25 1.06
C ARG A 168 -5.80 -15.98 0.01
N ALA A 169 -4.54 -16.30 0.31
CA ALA A 169 -3.42 -16.05 -0.57
C ALA A 169 -3.40 -16.99 -1.81
N ASP A 170 -2.88 -16.49 -2.94
CA ASP A 170 -2.65 -17.20 -4.21
C ASP A 170 -1.43 -18.14 -4.15
#